data_AF-A0A1I5YMP7-F1
#
_entry.id   AF-A0A1I5YMP7-F1
#
_cell.length_a   1.000
_cell.length_b   1.000
_cell.length_c   1.000
_cell.angle_alpha   90.00
_cell.angle_beta   90.00
_cell.angle_gamma   90.00
#
_symmetry.space_group_name_H-M   'P 1'
#
loop_
_entity.id
_entity.type
_entity.pdbx_description
1 polymer ?
#
loop_
_entity_poly.entity_id
_entity_poly.type
_entity_poly.pdbx_seq_one_letter_code
_entity_poly.pdbx_strand_id
1 'polypeptide(L)'
;MQLYRPLGFHATLSYLEEIAGPFRRDEQSLLRALEALTTSRELWKADVRDYAAKRGRAKLQGQRSPRPADLDPSHSPGHWYGAPQEAALYALRFWCRKRLPTLLEASDQVTEDLNTCVIACLESGGSLTAAQHKIFTNCKTALQKRLQPGIAQDDPTAYFRTRDLLTVAGLLETVRTASSDCRA
;
A
#
# COMPACT_ATOMS: atom_id res chain seq x y z
N MET A 1 17.41 2.18 -9.95
CA MET A 1 17.35 1.96 -8.48
C MET A 1 15.92 2.09 -8.04
N GLN A 2 15.36 1.06 -7.41
CA GLN A 2 14.04 1.15 -6.82
C GLN A 2 14.15 1.65 -5.38
N LEU A 3 13.52 2.78 -5.06
CA LEU A 3 13.53 3.36 -3.73
C LEU A 3 12.52 2.61 -2.86
N TYR A 4 13.00 1.99 -1.77
CA TYR A 4 12.13 1.38 -0.76
C TYR A 4 11.28 2.48 -0.09
N ARG A 5 9.97 2.49 -0.42
CA ARG A 5 8.99 3.50 0.03
C ARG A 5 7.72 2.79 0.50
N PRO A 6 7.77 2.09 1.64
CA PRO A 6 6.78 1.08 2.01
C PRO A 6 5.37 1.63 2.20
N LEU A 7 5.19 2.89 2.62
CA LEU A 7 3.85 3.48 2.81
C LEU A 7 3.64 4.75 1.96
N GLY A 8 4.58 5.05 1.07
CA GLY A 8 4.79 6.40 0.52
C GLY A 8 5.64 7.27 1.45
N PHE A 9 6.22 8.37 0.93
CA PHE A 9 7.25 9.13 1.64
C PHE A 9 6.78 9.70 2.98
N HIS A 10 5.71 10.51 2.98
CA HIS A 10 5.23 11.17 4.20
C HIS A 10 4.65 10.21 5.23
N ALA A 11 3.89 9.20 4.80
CA ALA A 11 3.34 8.21 5.70
C ALA A 11 4.44 7.31 6.32
N THR A 12 5.49 7.00 5.56
CA THR A 12 6.65 6.26 6.10
C THR A 12 7.36 7.07 7.20
N LEU A 13 7.61 8.36 6.98
CA LEU A 13 8.23 9.20 8.01
C LEU A 13 7.34 9.37 9.24
N SER A 14 6.03 9.58 9.04
CA SER A 14 5.07 9.69 10.14
C SER A 14 5.01 8.39 10.96
N TYR A 15 5.00 7.23 10.30
CA TYR A 15 4.98 5.93 10.97
C TYR A 15 6.29 5.67 11.73
N LEU A 16 7.43 6.08 11.19
CA LEU A 16 8.70 6.04 11.91
C LEU A 16 8.68 6.90 13.17
N GLU A 17 8.08 8.10 13.12
CA GLU A 17 7.94 8.95 14.32
C GLU A 17 7.04 8.29 15.37
N GLU A 18 6.01 7.56 14.94
CA GLU A 18 5.11 6.80 15.83
C GLU A 18 5.85 5.68 16.59
N ILE A 19 6.62 4.84 15.87
CA ILE A 19 7.21 3.64 16.47
C ILE A 19 8.57 3.89 17.12
N ALA A 20 9.30 4.92 16.67
CA ALA A 20 10.65 5.21 17.15
C ALA A 20 10.73 6.47 18.02
N GLY A 21 9.68 7.30 18.06
CA GLY A 21 9.68 8.58 18.77
C GLY A 21 10.20 9.75 17.91
N PRO A 22 10.42 10.94 18.51
CA PRO A 22 10.70 12.19 17.80
C PRO A 22 12.15 12.26 17.27
N PHE A 23 12.49 11.42 16.29
CA PHE A 23 13.84 11.25 15.73
C PHE A 23 14.46 12.52 15.11
N ARG A 24 13.67 13.57 14.86
CA ARG A 24 14.20 14.85 14.37
C ARG A 24 14.93 15.66 15.46
N ARG A 25 14.67 15.34 16.73
CA ARG A 25 15.17 16.10 17.89
C ARG A 25 15.83 15.22 18.94
N ASP A 26 15.66 13.91 18.84
CA ASP A 26 16.25 12.93 19.75
C ASP A 26 17.07 11.90 18.97
N GLU A 27 18.37 11.84 19.28
CA GLU A 27 19.32 10.92 18.67
C GLU A 27 18.97 9.46 18.95
N GLN A 28 18.49 9.13 20.16
CA GLN A 28 18.11 7.75 20.48
C GLN A 28 16.91 7.30 19.66
N SER A 29 15.92 8.18 19.50
CA SER A 29 14.80 7.96 18.58
C SER A 29 15.24 7.85 17.12
N LEU A 30 16.27 8.58 16.68
CA LEU A 30 16.84 8.42 15.34
C LEU A 30 17.47 7.05 15.12
N LEU A 31 18.25 6.55 16.08
CA LEU A 31 18.83 5.22 15.99
C LEU A 31 17.75 4.14 15.92
N ARG A 32 16.71 4.24 16.75
CA ARG A 32 15.54 3.33 16.69
C ARG A 32 14.82 3.39 15.34
N ALA A 33 14.66 4.59 14.76
CA ALA A 33 14.01 4.77 13.46
C ALA A 33 14.83 4.13 12.34
N LEU A 34 16.16 4.28 12.38
CA LEU A 34 17.09 3.67 11.43
C LEU A 34 17.10 2.15 11.55
N GLU A 35 17.08 1.62 12.77
CA GLU A 35 16.97 0.19 13.03
C GLU A 35 15.68 -0.38 12.44
N ALA A 36 14.52 0.21 12.78
CA ALA A 36 13.22 -0.23 12.26
C ALA A 36 13.18 -0.19 10.71
N LEU A 37 13.70 0.86 10.09
CA LEU A 37 13.78 0.97 8.63
C LEU A 37 14.72 -0.08 8.03
N THR A 38 15.84 -0.37 8.68
CA THR A 38 16.82 -1.36 8.23
C THR A 38 16.24 -2.76 8.31
N THR A 39 15.63 -3.14 9.43
CA THR A 39 14.94 -4.42 9.61
C THR A 39 13.86 -4.62 8.55
N SER A 40 13.00 -3.62 8.35
CA SER A 40 11.94 -3.68 7.33
C SER A 40 12.52 -3.83 5.92
N ARG A 41 13.64 -3.13 5.61
CA ARG A 41 14.32 -3.25 4.31
C ARG A 41 14.99 -4.62 4.11
N GLU A 42 15.54 -5.22 5.16
CA GLU A 42 16.17 -6.54 5.09
C GLU A 42 15.17 -7.64 4.83
N LEU A 43 14.00 -7.58 5.48
CA LEU A 43 12.87 -8.46 5.20
C LEU A 43 12.42 -8.32 3.74
N TRP A 44 12.24 -7.08 3.25
CA TRP A 44 11.94 -6.85 1.83
C TRP A 44 12.98 -7.47 0.89
N LYS A 45 14.27 -7.32 1.20
CA LYS A 45 15.35 -7.94 0.41
C LYS A 45 15.31 -9.47 0.47
N ALA A 46 14.86 -10.08 1.56
CA ALA A 46 14.66 -11.51 1.65
C ALA A 46 13.55 -11.96 0.69
N ASP A 47 12.39 -11.31 0.74
CA ASP A 47 11.26 -11.61 -0.14
C ASP A 47 11.61 -11.42 -1.63
N VAL A 48 12.35 -10.37 -1.98
CA VAL A 48 12.84 -10.16 -3.34
C VAL A 48 13.75 -11.31 -3.81
N ARG A 49 14.64 -11.80 -2.94
CA ARG A 49 15.52 -12.94 -3.26
C ARG A 49 14.72 -14.23 -3.44
N ASP A 50 13.74 -14.47 -2.58
CA ASP A 50 12.87 -15.65 -2.65
C ASP A 50 12.01 -15.66 -3.90
N TYR A 51 11.42 -14.51 -4.24
CA TYR A 51 10.69 -14.33 -5.49
C TYR A 51 11.59 -14.56 -6.71
N ALA A 52 12.79 -13.98 -6.72
CA ALA A 52 13.75 -14.17 -7.81
C ALA A 52 14.15 -15.65 -7.98
N ALA A 53 14.36 -16.38 -6.88
CA ALA A 53 14.65 -17.81 -6.91
C ALA A 53 13.47 -18.63 -7.46
N LYS A 54 12.24 -18.36 -7.00
CA LYS A 54 11.02 -19.01 -7.52
C LYS A 54 10.85 -18.76 -9.02
N ARG A 55 11.01 -17.51 -9.47
CA ARG A 55 10.95 -17.14 -10.89
C ARG A 55 12.07 -17.79 -11.70
N GLY A 56 13.27 -17.92 -11.15
CA GLY A 56 14.39 -18.64 -11.78
C GLY A 56 14.04 -20.09 -12.09
N ARG A 57 13.51 -20.83 -11.10
CA ARG A 57 13.06 -22.22 -11.27
C ARG A 57 11.93 -22.34 -12.29
N ALA A 58 10.93 -21.47 -12.20
CA ALA A 58 9.80 -21.46 -13.14
C ALA A 58 10.26 -21.19 -14.59
N LYS A 59 11.20 -20.26 -14.79
CA LYS A 59 11.80 -19.99 -16.10
C LYS A 59 12.53 -21.22 -16.67
N LEU A 60 13.29 -21.95 -15.85
CA LEU A 60 13.95 -23.19 -16.24
C LEU A 60 12.94 -24.28 -16.65
N GLN A 61 11.77 -24.29 -16.03
CA GLN A 61 10.64 -25.18 -16.36
C GLN A 61 9.78 -24.66 -17.54
N GLY A 62 10.25 -23.65 -18.27
CA GLY A 62 9.54 -23.08 -19.44
C GLY A 62 8.47 -22.03 -19.11
N GLN A 63 8.17 -21.76 -17.84
CA GLN A 63 7.20 -20.75 -17.41
C GLN A 63 7.85 -19.34 -17.36
N ARG A 64 8.02 -18.75 -18.55
CA ARG A 64 8.70 -17.45 -18.72
C ARG A 64 7.88 -16.24 -18.27
N SER A 65 6.56 -16.36 -18.19
CA SER A 65 5.66 -15.33 -17.64
C SER A 65 5.31 -15.65 -16.17
N PRO A 66 5.26 -14.64 -15.27
CA PRO A 66 4.69 -14.82 -13.92
C PRO A 66 3.22 -15.22 -14.00
N ARG A 67 2.73 -15.98 -13.02
CA ARG A 67 1.29 -16.24 -12.89
C ARG A 67 0.60 -14.99 -12.33
N PRO A 68 -0.69 -14.77 -12.59
CA PRO A 68 -1.43 -13.65 -12.01
C PRO A 68 -1.41 -13.61 -10.48
N ALA A 69 -1.26 -14.77 -9.83
CA ALA A 69 -1.15 -14.88 -8.37
C ALA A 69 0.29 -14.66 -7.83
N ASP A 70 1.30 -14.61 -8.69
CA ASP A 70 2.68 -14.36 -8.27
C ASP A 70 2.85 -12.85 -8.02
N LEU A 71 2.82 -12.46 -6.75
CA LEU A 71 3.09 -11.08 -6.34
C LEU A 71 4.59 -10.82 -6.41
N ASP A 72 4.99 -9.86 -7.25
CA ASP A 72 6.36 -9.37 -7.30
C ASP A 72 6.58 -8.37 -6.16
N PRO A 73 7.47 -8.62 -5.17
CA PRO A 73 7.73 -7.70 -4.06
C PRO A 73 8.28 -6.33 -4.50
N SER A 74 8.72 -6.22 -5.76
CA SER A 74 9.20 -4.99 -6.37
C SER A 74 8.04 -4.20 -6.99
N HIS A 75 7.00 -4.84 -7.50
CA HIS A 75 5.89 -4.15 -8.19
C HIS A 75 4.56 -4.17 -7.44
N SER A 76 4.46 -4.95 -6.37
CA SER A 76 3.31 -4.99 -5.46
C SER A 76 3.21 -3.69 -4.66
N PRO A 77 2.01 -3.28 -4.21
CA PRO A 77 1.87 -2.09 -3.37
C PRO A 77 2.83 -2.21 -2.20
N GLY A 78 3.59 -1.13 -1.98
CA GLY A 78 4.50 -1.05 -0.84
C GLY A 78 3.71 -1.33 0.43
N HIS A 79 4.30 -2.15 1.30
CA HIS A 79 3.88 -2.29 2.68
C HIS A 79 5.11 -2.28 3.57
N TRP A 80 4.90 -2.01 4.86
CA TRP A 80 5.95 -2.13 5.86
C TRP A 80 6.17 -3.61 6.19
N TYR A 81 7.41 -4.08 6.09
CA TYR A 81 7.72 -5.49 6.33
C TYR A 81 7.89 -5.71 7.84
N GLY A 82 7.37 -6.85 8.32
CA GLY A 82 7.36 -7.20 9.74
C GLY A 82 6.14 -6.69 10.53
N ALA A 83 5.43 -5.67 10.02
CA ALA A 83 4.18 -5.17 10.60
C ALA A 83 3.23 -4.62 9.51
N PRO A 84 2.84 -5.45 8.52
CA PRO A 84 2.11 -4.98 7.34
C PRO A 84 0.73 -4.41 7.69
N GLN A 85 0.01 -5.03 8.62
CA GLN A 85 -1.34 -4.60 8.99
C GLN A 85 -1.32 -3.29 9.76
N GLU A 86 -0.51 -3.21 10.82
CA GLU A 86 -0.44 -2.05 11.70
C GLU A 86 0.01 -0.81 10.93
N ALA A 87 1.04 -0.97 10.12
CA ALA A 87 1.57 0.11 9.30
C ALA A 87 0.59 0.56 8.21
N ALA A 88 -0.14 -0.36 7.59
CA ALA A 88 -1.14 -0.01 6.59
C ALA A 88 -2.36 0.70 7.21
N LEU A 89 -2.83 0.27 8.39
CA LEU A 89 -3.85 0.99 9.16
C LEU A 89 -3.38 2.39 9.56
N TYR A 90 -2.14 2.52 10.03
CA TYR A 90 -1.55 3.83 10.34
C TYR A 90 -1.52 4.73 9.11
N ALA A 91 -1.04 4.21 7.97
CA ALA A 91 -0.99 4.94 6.73
C ALA A 91 -2.40 5.36 6.26
N LEU A 92 -3.41 4.48 6.32
CA LEU A 92 -4.79 4.84 6.00
C LEU A 92 -5.30 6.01 6.85
N ARG A 93 -5.08 5.98 8.18
CA ARG A 93 -5.43 7.09 9.08
C ARG A 93 -4.70 8.38 8.68
N PHE A 94 -3.42 8.29 8.35
CA PHE A 94 -2.63 9.42 7.87
C PHE A 94 -3.23 10.01 6.58
N TRP A 95 -3.54 9.17 5.60
CA TRP A 95 -4.15 9.59 4.33
C TRP A 95 -5.52 10.24 4.55
N CYS A 96 -6.41 9.63 5.32
CA CYS A 96 -7.73 10.19 5.66
C CYS A 96 -7.63 11.59 6.28
N ARG A 97 -6.66 11.80 7.18
CA ARG A 97 -6.50 13.10 7.86
C ARG A 97 -5.85 14.17 6.99
N LYS A 98 -4.95 13.79 6.07
CA LYS A 98 -4.03 14.75 5.44
C LYS A 98 -4.23 14.94 3.95
N ARG A 99 -4.74 13.94 3.22
CA ARG A 99 -4.72 13.95 1.75
C ARG A 99 -6.01 13.46 1.10
N LEU A 100 -6.70 12.48 1.67
CA LEU A 100 -7.90 11.92 1.05
C LEU A 100 -8.98 12.98 0.79
N PRO A 101 -9.30 13.91 1.70
CA PRO A 101 -10.32 14.94 1.45
C PRO A 101 -10.06 15.80 0.22
N THR A 102 -8.78 16.02 -0.15
CA THR A 102 -8.42 16.80 -1.34
C THR A 102 -8.48 15.98 -2.64
N LEU A 103 -8.61 14.66 -2.53
CA LEU A 103 -8.72 13.73 -3.65
C LEU A 103 -10.17 13.37 -3.98
N LEU A 104 -11.10 13.59 -3.04
CA LEU A 104 -12.53 13.32 -3.22
C LEU A 104 -13.14 14.43 -4.07
N GLU A 105 -13.69 14.06 -5.23
CA GLU A 105 -14.57 14.94 -5.98
C GLU A 105 -16.00 14.57 -5.64
N ALA A 106 -16.80 15.56 -5.21
CA ALA A 106 -18.18 15.36 -4.72
C ALA A 106 -19.17 14.82 -5.77
N SER A 107 -18.74 14.60 -7.00
CA SER A 107 -19.52 13.99 -8.08
C SER A 107 -18.97 12.64 -8.54
N ASP A 108 -17.87 12.16 -7.93
CA ASP A 108 -17.21 10.92 -8.32
C ASP A 108 -17.54 9.78 -7.34
N GLN A 109 -18.60 9.03 -7.69
CA GLN A 109 -19.07 7.86 -6.95
C GLN A 109 -17.96 6.86 -6.62
N VAL A 110 -16.97 6.67 -7.50
CA VAL A 110 -15.87 5.72 -7.25
C VAL A 110 -15.04 6.16 -6.05
N THR A 111 -14.83 7.47 -5.88
CA THR A 111 -14.06 8.02 -4.76
C THR A 111 -14.87 8.02 -3.46
N GLU A 112 -16.18 8.26 -3.53
CA GLU A 112 -17.09 8.17 -2.39
C GLU A 112 -17.20 6.74 -1.84
N ASP A 113 -17.37 5.77 -2.74
CA ASP A 113 -17.41 4.35 -2.40
C ASP A 113 -16.09 3.89 -1.77
N LEU A 114 -14.94 4.34 -2.32
CA LEU A 114 -13.64 4.08 -1.73
C LEU A 114 -13.53 4.70 -0.33
N ASN A 115 -13.95 5.95 -0.15
CA ASN A 115 -13.93 6.63 1.14
C ASN A 115 -14.79 5.89 2.18
N THR A 116 -15.98 5.42 1.78
CA THR A 116 -16.87 4.62 2.62
C THR A 116 -16.20 3.32 3.07
N CYS A 117 -15.52 2.62 2.15
CA CYS A 117 -14.75 1.42 2.49
C CYS A 117 -13.59 1.71 3.44
N VAL A 118 -12.89 2.83 3.26
CA VAL A 118 -11.79 3.23 4.14
C VAL A 118 -12.31 3.55 5.55
N ILE A 119 -13.40 4.31 5.68
CA ILE A 119 -14.03 4.62 6.98
C ILE A 119 -14.43 3.32 7.69
N ALA A 120 -15.15 2.44 7.00
CA ALA A 120 -15.59 1.16 7.56
C ALA A 120 -14.40 0.29 8.03
N CYS A 121 -13.31 0.26 7.26
CA CYS A 121 -12.10 -0.45 7.64
C CYS A 121 -11.42 0.15 8.88
N LEU A 122 -11.36 1.48 8.98
CA LEU A 122 -10.76 2.15 10.13
C LEU A 122 -11.59 1.96 11.41
N GLU A 123 -12.92 2.00 11.31
CA GLU A 123 -13.84 1.78 12.43
C GLU A 123 -13.82 0.34 12.94
N SER A 124 -13.65 -0.63 12.05
CA SER A 124 -13.60 -2.05 12.39
C SER A 124 -12.20 -2.57 12.76
N GLY A 125 -11.18 -1.70 12.71
CA GLY A 125 -9.79 -2.11 12.93
C GLY A 125 -9.20 -3.00 11.83
N GLY A 126 -9.76 -2.96 10.61
CA GLY A 126 -9.19 -3.64 9.44
C GLY A 126 -10.13 -4.60 8.71
N SER A 127 -11.35 -4.78 9.21
CA SER A 127 -12.32 -5.73 8.64
C SER A 127 -13.31 -5.05 7.69
N LEU A 128 -13.66 -5.73 6.60
CA LEU A 128 -14.73 -5.31 5.69
C LEU A 128 -15.73 -6.44 5.53
N THR A 129 -17.02 -6.09 5.46
CA THR A 129 -18.07 -7.05 5.11
C THR A 129 -17.94 -7.50 3.65
N ALA A 130 -18.57 -8.62 3.29
CA ALA A 130 -18.57 -9.10 1.90
C ALA A 130 -19.13 -8.07 0.90
N ALA A 131 -20.14 -7.30 1.30
CA ALA A 131 -20.70 -6.23 0.50
C ALA A 131 -19.70 -5.08 0.28
N GLN A 132 -19.06 -4.62 1.35
CA GLN A 132 -18.01 -3.58 1.27
C GLN A 132 -16.80 -4.06 0.45
N HIS A 133 -16.44 -5.34 0.56
CA HIS A 133 -15.36 -5.91 -0.24
C HIS A 133 -15.66 -5.91 -1.75
N LYS A 134 -16.91 -6.20 -2.12
CA LYS A 134 -17.37 -6.11 -3.51
C LYS A 134 -17.30 -4.67 -4.03
N ILE A 135 -17.76 -3.70 -3.24
CA ILE A 135 -17.66 -2.27 -3.56
C ILE A 135 -16.19 -1.88 -3.76
N PHE A 136 -15.33 -2.20 -2.80
CA PHE A 136 -13.90 -1.91 -2.88
C PHE A 136 -13.25 -2.47 -4.15
N THR A 137 -13.55 -3.73 -4.50
CA THR A 137 -12.98 -4.37 -5.69
C THR A 137 -13.40 -3.64 -6.96
N ASN A 138 -14.67 -3.25 -7.06
CA ASN A 138 -15.19 -2.46 -8.18
C ASN A 138 -14.49 -1.09 -8.26
N CYS A 139 -14.30 -0.40 -7.13
CA CYS A 139 -13.59 0.88 -7.09
C CYS A 139 -12.15 0.74 -7.57
N LYS A 140 -11.43 -0.27 -7.07
CA LYS A 140 -10.04 -0.53 -7.46
C LYS A 140 -9.93 -0.77 -8.96
N THR A 141 -10.80 -1.61 -9.53
CA THR A 141 -10.85 -1.86 -10.98
C THR A 141 -11.19 -0.60 -11.77
N ALA A 142 -12.14 0.22 -11.31
CA ALA A 142 -12.49 1.47 -11.98
C ALA A 142 -11.32 2.47 -11.98
N LEU A 143 -10.61 2.62 -10.86
CA LEU A 143 -9.42 3.46 -10.75
C LEU A 143 -8.28 2.97 -11.63
N GLN A 144 -8.05 1.66 -11.70
CA GLN A 144 -7.05 1.09 -12.61
C GLN A 144 -7.38 1.40 -14.08
N LYS A 145 -8.66 1.32 -14.47
CA LYS A 145 -9.12 1.68 -15.81
C LYS A 145 -8.97 3.17 -16.14
N ARG A 146 -8.89 4.06 -15.16
CA ARG A 146 -8.63 5.49 -15.39
C ARG A 146 -7.18 5.76 -15.79
N LEU A 147 -6.24 4.89 -15.42
CA LEU A 147 -4.84 5.00 -15.84
C LEU A 147 -4.60 4.48 -17.26
N GLN A 148 -5.39 4.96 -18.22
CA GLN A 148 -5.17 4.65 -19.65
C GLN A 148 -3.84 5.24 -20.13
N PRO A 149 -3.20 4.64 -21.16
CA PRO A 149 -2.08 5.27 -21.84
C PRO A 149 -2.47 6.67 -22.33
N GLY A 150 -1.62 7.68 -22.11
CA GLY A 150 -1.86 9.07 -22.54
C GLY A 150 -2.36 10.01 -21.43
N ILE A 151 -3.04 9.50 -20.39
CA ILE A 151 -3.64 10.37 -19.37
C ILE A 151 -2.60 11.22 -18.61
N ALA A 152 -1.37 10.71 -18.45
CA ALA A 152 -0.31 11.47 -17.80
C ALA A 152 0.14 12.69 -18.62
N GLN A 153 0.00 12.64 -19.95
CA GLN A 153 0.25 13.76 -20.84
C GLN A 153 -0.98 14.68 -20.96
N ASP A 154 -2.18 14.10 -21.08
CA ASP A 154 -3.42 14.81 -21.37
C ASP A 154 -3.98 15.54 -20.13
N ASP A 155 -3.94 14.88 -18.97
CA ASP A 155 -4.36 15.43 -17.68
C ASP A 155 -3.46 14.89 -16.54
N PRO A 156 -2.31 15.55 -16.31
CA PRO A 156 -1.39 15.19 -15.24
C PRO A 156 -2.05 15.18 -13.85
N THR A 157 -3.03 16.07 -13.62
CA THR A 157 -3.70 16.20 -12.32
C THR A 157 -4.58 14.98 -12.06
N ALA A 158 -5.40 14.57 -13.03
CA ALA A 158 -6.21 13.36 -12.94
C ALA A 158 -5.35 12.11 -12.81
N TYR A 159 -4.21 12.05 -13.50
CA TYR A 159 -3.24 10.97 -13.35
C TYR A 159 -2.72 10.86 -11.91
N PHE A 160 -2.19 11.95 -11.34
CA PHE A 160 -1.64 11.93 -9.99
C PHE A 160 -2.71 11.66 -8.93
N ARG A 161 -3.92 12.22 -9.09
CA ARG A 161 -5.05 11.93 -8.21
C ARG A 161 -5.42 10.45 -8.24
N THR A 162 -5.58 9.87 -9.42
CA THR A 162 -5.91 8.44 -9.59
C THR A 162 -4.82 7.55 -8.99
N ARG A 163 -3.55 7.90 -9.20
CA ARG A 163 -2.41 7.17 -8.61
C ARG A 163 -2.42 7.23 -7.08
N ASP A 164 -2.73 8.38 -6.50
CA ASP A 164 -2.82 8.54 -5.05
C ASP A 164 -4.04 7.77 -4.48
N LEU A 165 -5.17 7.74 -5.17
CA LEU A 165 -6.33 6.91 -4.81
C LEU A 165 -6.01 5.40 -4.88
N LEU A 166 -5.25 4.96 -5.89
CA LEU A 166 -4.76 3.58 -5.97
C LEU A 166 -3.76 3.24 -4.85
N THR A 167 -3.02 4.22 -4.35
CA THR A 167 -2.16 4.04 -3.17
C THR A 167 -3.02 3.75 -1.93
N VAL A 168 -4.11 4.50 -1.72
CA VAL A 168 -5.08 4.26 -0.64
C VAL A 168 -5.73 2.87 -0.80
N ALA A 169 -6.14 2.50 -2.02
CA ALA A 169 -6.68 1.18 -2.31
C ALA A 169 -5.68 0.05 -2.00
N GLY A 170 -4.40 0.23 -2.32
CA GLY A 170 -3.34 -0.72 -1.99
C GLY A 170 -3.14 -0.90 -0.49
N LEU A 171 -3.18 0.18 0.29
CA LEU A 171 -3.12 0.10 1.76
C LEU A 171 -4.31 -0.68 2.33
N LEU A 172 -5.52 -0.43 1.81
CA LEU A 172 -6.72 -1.15 2.23
C LEU A 172 -6.63 -2.65 1.95
N GLU A 173 -6.02 -3.03 0.83
CA GLU A 173 -5.75 -4.42 0.50
C GLU A 173 -4.75 -5.07 1.46
N THR A 174 -3.65 -4.38 1.78
CA THR A 174 -2.63 -4.86 2.74
C THR A 174 -3.22 -5.14 4.13
N VAL A 175 -4.10 -4.26 4.64
CA VAL A 175 -4.77 -4.47 5.93
C VAL A 175 -5.59 -5.76 5.92
N ARG A 176 -6.23 -6.06 4.78
CA ARG A 176 -7.09 -7.23 4.62
C ARG A 176 -6.29 -8.53 4.48
N THR A 177 -5.21 -8.54 3.69
CA THR A 177 -4.41 -9.75 3.46
C THR A 177 -3.66 -10.19 4.70
N ALA A 178 -3.17 -9.24 5.50
CA ALA A 178 -2.52 -9.56 6.78
C ALA A 178 -3.52 -10.15 7.80
N SER A 179 -4.80 -9.76 7.73
CA SER A 179 -5.86 -10.31 8.59
C SER A 179 -6.22 -11.77 8.24
N SER A 180 -6.01 -12.20 7.00
CA SER A 180 -6.30 -13.60 6.57
C SER A 180 -5.18 -14.58 6.94
N ASP A 181 -3.93 -14.13 6.99
CA ASP A 181 -2.78 -14.99 7.31
C ASP A 181 -2.67 -15.30 8.82
N CYS A 182 -3.36 -14.54 9.68
CA CYS A 182 -3.40 -14.76 11.13
C CYS A 182 -4.51 -15.76 11.58
N ARG A 183 -5.27 -16.36 10.64
CA ARG A 183 -6.33 -17.34 10.94
C ARG A 183 -6.05 -18.75 10.40
N ALA A 184 -4.80 -19.06 10.04
CA ALA A 184 -4.37 -20.38 9.58
C ALA A 184 -3.58 -21.12 10.66
#